data_AF-A0A6I1Z862-F1
#
_entry.id   AF-A0A6I1Z862-F1
#
_cell.length_a   1.000
_cell.length_b   1.000
_cell.length_c   1.000
_cell.angle_alpha   90.00
_cell.angle_beta   90.00
_cell.angle_gamma   90.00
#
_symmetry.space_group_name_H-M   'P 1'
#
loop_
_entity.id
_entity.type
_entity.pdbx_description
1 polymer ?
#
loop_
_entity_poly.entity_id
_entity_poly.type
_entity_poly.pdbx_seq_one_letter_code
_entity_poly.pdbx_strand_id
1 'polypeptide(L)' 'MLVLKIGGAANMDYDAITDDVADLVAQGQRLVLIHGGSALTNEVATALGHPPEFLF' A
#
# COMPACT_ATOMS: atom_id res chain seq x y z
N MET A 1 -18.31 3.44 -8.56
CA MET A 1 -16.88 3.66 -8.85
C MET A 1 -16.23 4.06 -7.55
N LEU A 2 -15.34 3.22 -7.01
CA LEU A 2 -14.62 3.48 -5.76
C LEU A 2 -13.17 3.87 -6.06
N VAL A 3 -12.60 4.76 -5.25
CA VAL A 3 -11.17 5.05 -5.25
C VAL A 3 -10.62 4.65 -3.89
N LEU A 4 -9.77 3.64 -3.88
CA LEU A 4 -9.24 3.01 -2.68
C LEU A 4 -7.74 3.33 -2.57
N LYS A 5 -7.35 4.08 -1.53
CA LYS A 5 -5.94 4.35 -1.21
C LYS A 5 -5.48 3.45 -0.07
N ILE A 6 -4.67 2.46 -0.39
CA ILE A 6 -4.05 1.57 0.58
C ILE A 6 -2.79 2.21 1.15
N GLY A 7 -2.63 2.17 2.47
CA GLY A 7 -1.47 2.70 3.18
C GLY A 7 -0.16 2.00 2.80
N GLY A 8 0.96 2.58 3.25
CA GLY A 8 2.31 2.00 3.08
C GLY A 8 3.01 1.76 4.42
N ALA A 9 2.24 1.52 5.48
CA ALA A 9 2.77 1.23 6.82
C ALA A 9 3.28 -0.23 6.90
N ALA A 10 4.13 -0.53 7.88
CA ALA A 10 4.75 -1.85 8.02
C ALA A 10 3.77 -2.99 8.33
N ASN A 11 2.67 -2.69 9.04
CA ASN A 11 1.74 -3.70 9.56
C ASN A 11 0.46 -3.83 8.72
N MET A 12 0.60 -3.74 7.40
CA MET A 12 -0.52 -3.91 6.47
C MET A 12 -0.67 -5.40 6.12
N ASP A 13 -1.87 -5.93 6.26
CA ASP A 13 -2.22 -7.26 5.76
C ASP A 13 -2.63 -7.16 4.29
N TYR A 14 -1.65 -7.25 3.39
CA TYR A 14 -1.90 -7.10 1.96
C TYR A 14 -2.72 -8.24 1.37
N ASP A 15 -2.61 -9.45 1.93
CA ASP A 15 -3.35 -10.61 1.44
C ASP A 15 -4.86 -10.41 1.70
N ALA A 16 -5.24 -10.07 2.93
CA ALA A 16 -6.62 -9.78 3.29
C ALA A 16 -7.20 -8.60 2.47
N ILE A 17 -6.39 -7.57 2.22
CA ILE A 17 -6.81 -6.42 1.39
C ILE A 17 -7.04 -6.86 -0.05
N THR A 18 -6.16 -7.70 -0.61
CA THR A 18 -6.34 -8.19 -1.99
C THR A 18 -7.54 -9.12 -2.13
N ASP A 19 -7.85 -9.91 -1.11
CA ASP A 19 -9.05 -10.76 -1.07
C ASP A 19 -10.32 -9.89 -1.12
N ASP A 20 -10.42 -8.86 -0.26
CA ASP A 20 -11.56 -7.92 -0.27
C ASP A 20 -11.70 -7.18 -1.61
N VAL A 21 -10.58 -6.77 -2.21
CA VAL A 21 -10.58 -6.12 -3.53
C VAL A 21 -11.08 -7.09 -4.60
N ALA A 22 -10.64 -8.35 -4.58
CA ALA A 22 -11.08 -9.36 -5.52
C ALA A 22 -12.60 -9.60 -5.40
N ASP A 23 -13.13 -9.69 -4.18
CA ASP A 23 -14.55 -9.83 -3.92
C ASP A 23 -15.37 -8.65 -4.46
N LEU A 24 -14.89 -7.42 -4.28
CA LEU A 24 -15.53 -6.23 -4.84
C LEU A 24 -15.54 -6.25 -6.38
N VAL A 25 -14.43 -6.65 -7.01
CA VAL A 25 -14.36 -6.79 -8.47
C VAL A 25 -15.33 -7.87 -8.96
N ALA A 26 -15.40 -9.02 -8.28
CA ALA A 26 -16.30 -10.12 -8.62
C ALA A 26 -17.78 -9.71 -8.51
N GLN A 27 -18.13 -8.82 -7.58
CA GLN A 27 -19.46 -8.22 -7.44
C GLN A 27 -19.76 -7.14 -8.50
N GLY A 28 -18.86 -6.92 -9.47
CA GLY A 28 -19.03 -5.96 -10.55
C GLY A 28 -18.72 -4.51 -10.16
N GLN A 29 -18.08 -4.29 -9.00
CA GLN A 29 -17.73 -2.94 -8.59
C GLN A 29 -16.57 -2.40 -9.45
N ARG A 30 -16.73 -1.17 -9.96
CA ARG A 30 -15.62 -0.47 -10.62
C ARG A 30 -14.73 0.21 -9.59
N LEU A 31 -13.42 -0.03 -9.67
CA LEU A 31 -12.43 0.43 -8.69
C LEU A 31 -11.27 1.17 -9.37
N VAL A 32 -10.69 2.13 -8.65
CA VAL A 32 -9.33 2.64 -8.85
C VAL A 32 -8.57 2.36 -7.56
N LEU A 33 -7.53 1.52 -7.65
CA LEU A 33 -6.72 1.14 -6.51
C LEU A 33 -5.37 1.87 -6.56
N ILE A 34 -4.97 2.46 -5.44
CA ILE A 34 -3.71 3.20 -5.27
C ILE A 34 -3.06 2.67 -4.00
N HIS A 35 -1.74 2.44 -3.98
CA HIS A 35 -1.04 1.98 -2.77
C HIS A 35 0.10 2.94 -2.38
N GLY A 36 0.61 2.77 -1.16
CA GLY A 36 1.87 3.37 -0.72
C GLY A 36 2.94 2.30 -0.49
N GLY A 37 4.07 2.70 0.06
CA GLY A 37 5.15 1.77 0.44
C GLY A 37 6.19 2.38 1.37
N SER A 38 5.85 3.47 2.08
CA SER A 38 6.81 4.29 2.82
C SER A 38 7.61 3.53 3.86
N ALA A 39 7.01 2.58 4.60
CA ALA A 39 7.73 1.78 5.59
C ALA A 39 8.80 0.90 4.93
N LEU A 40 8.43 0.14 3.91
CA LEU A 40 9.37 -0.70 3.17
C LEU A 40 10.42 0.13 2.44
N THR A 41 10.07 1.30 1.90
CA THR A 41 11.04 2.24 1.32
C THR A 41 12.06 2.67 2.36
N ASN A 42 11.65 3.03 3.58
CA ASN A 42 12.57 3.42 4.64
C ASN A 42 13.53 2.27 5.02
N GLU A 43 13.00 1.05 5.13
CA GLU A 43 13.80 -0.15 5.45
C GLU A 43 14.83 -0.44 4.35
N VAL A 44 14.39 -0.48 3.09
CA VAL A 44 15.27 -0.73 1.94
C VAL A 44 16.33 0.36 1.80
N ALA A 45 15.94 1.63 1.90
CA ALA A 45 16.86 2.76 1.76
C ALA A 45 17.94 2.73 2.87
N THR A 46 17.54 2.42 4.11
CA THR A 46 18.48 2.22 5.23
C THR A 46 19.43 1.06 4.96
N ALA A 47 18.93 -0.09 4.49
CA ALA A 47 19.75 -1.26 4.15
C ALA A 47 20.76 -0.99 3.02
N LEU A 48 20.43 -0.05 2.12
CA LEU A 48 21.30 0.39 1.04
C LEU A 48 22.29 1.51 1.45
N GLY A 49 22.30 1.93 2.71
CA GLY A 49 23.18 2.99 3.21
C GLY A 49 22.73 4.40 2.82
N HIS A 50 21.46 4.58 2.46
CA HIS A 50 20.85 5.87 2.16
C HIS A 50 19.58 6.07 3.00
N PRO A 51 19.71 6.29 4.32
CA PRO A 51 18.56 6.42 5.20
C PRO A 51 17.66 7.62 4.83
N PRO A 52 16.35 7.55 5.12
CA PRO A 52 15.40 8.59 4.75
C PRO A 52 15.63 9.90 5.51
N GLU A 53 15.44 11.01 4.80
CA GLU A 53 15.43 12.36 5.36
C GLU A 53 13.99 12.87 5.46
N PHE A 54 13.66 13.46 6.61
CA PHE A 54 12.38 14.09 6.85
C PHE A 54 12.59 15.59 7.07
N LEU A 55 11.98 16.42 6.23
CA LEU A 55 12.01 17.87 6.33
C LEU A 55 10.75 18.32 7.06
N PHE A 56 10.92 18.98 8.21
CA PHE A 56 9.84 19.52 9.03
C PHE A 56 9.70 21.02 8.79
#